data_AF-A0A2G5IK66-F1
#
_entry.id   AF-A0A2G5IK66-F1
#
_cell.length_a   1.000
_cell.length_b   1.000
_cell.length_c   1.000
_cell.angle_alpha   90.00
_cell.angle_beta   90.00
_cell.angle_gamma   90.00
#
_symmetry.space_group_name_H-M   'P 1'
#
loop_
_entity.id
_entity.type
_entity.pdbx_description
1 polymer ?
#
loop_
_entity_poly.entity_id
_entity_poly.type
_entity_poly.pdbx_seq_one_letter_code
_entity_poly.pdbx_strand_id
1 'polypeptide(L)'
;MPYDHDDDPENIVQTRKRQAGQLDYINSYYQLPERFGVRAAIGGRVRHTDGEGEIVDTAGQYLRLLLDGATEPVIRHATANIAYWSPTAGWVQAARLPDPCATAGAPHSTGASR
;
A
#
# COMPACT_ATOMS: atom_id res chain seq x y z
N MET A 1 20.95 -19.54 -30.95
CA MET A 1 21.19 -18.56 -29.87
C MET A 1 19.96 -17.64 -29.81
N PRO A 2 18.93 -17.93 -29.01
CA PRO A 2 17.86 -16.98 -28.78
C PRO A 2 18.44 -15.85 -27.89
N TYR A 3 18.29 -14.61 -28.35
CA TYR A 3 18.74 -13.45 -27.58
C TYR A 3 17.81 -13.30 -26.38
N ASP A 4 18.38 -13.36 -25.18
CA ASP A 4 17.73 -12.96 -23.92
C ASP A 4 17.19 -11.54 -24.10
N HIS A 5 15.88 -11.43 -24.22
CA HIS A 5 15.14 -10.18 -24.43
C HIS A 5 14.44 -9.76 -23.14
N ASP A 6 15.05 -10.02 -21.98
CA ASP A 6 14.39 -9.88 -20.68
C ASP A 6 14.90 -8.73 -19.80
N ASP A 7 15.91 -7.97 -20.24
CA ASP A 7 16.37 -6.77 -19.52
C ASP A 7 16.59 -5.60 -20.49
N ASP A 8 15.52 -5.15 -21.15
CA ASP A 8 15.55 -3.85 -21.81
C ASP A 8 15.61 -2.75 -20.72
N PRO A 9 16.70 -1.96 -20.63
CA PRO A 9 16.85 -0.93 -19.60
C PRO A 9 15.71 0.11 -19.64
N GLU A 10 15.08 0.30 -20.80
CA GLU A 10 13.90 1.17 -20.91
C GLU A 10 12.69 0.62 -20.15
N ASN A 11 12.51 -0.71 -20.14
CA ASN A 11 11.42 -1.38 -19.43
C ASN A 11 11.61 -1.30 -17.90
N ILE A 12 12.86 -1.41 -17.43
CA ILE A 12 13.20 -1.23 -16.01
C ILE A 12 12.90 0.20 -15.54
N VAL A 13 13.26 1.20 -16.34
CA VAL A 13 12.99 2.61 -16.02
C VAL A 13 11.48 2.90 -16.05
N GLN A 14 10.74 2.37 -17.01
CA GLN A 14 9.29 2.51 -17.07
C GLN A 14 8.59 1.84 -15.88
N THR A 15 9.04 0.63 -15.50
CA THR A 15 8.52 -0.09 -14.33
C THR A 15 8.76 0.69 -13.05
N ARG A 16 9.97 1.23 -12.86
CA ARG A 16 10.29 2.09 -11.70
C ARG A 16 9.46 3.37 -11.67
N LYS A 17 9.23 4.02 -12.82
CA LYS A 17 8.36 5.21 -12.91
C LYS A 17 6.91 4.86 -12.56
N ARG A 18 6.39 3.74 -13.06
CA ARG A 18 5.04 3.24 -12.73
C ARG A 18 4.91 2.99 -11.23
N GLN A 19 5.87 2.26 -10.65
CA GLN A 19 5.89 1.93 -9.22
C GLN A 19 5.97 3.18 -8.36
N ALA A 20 6.84 4.13 -8.71
CA ALA A 20 6.95 5.39 -7.99
C ALA A 20 5.63 6.19 -8.03
N GLY A 21 4.99 6.29 -9.20
CA GLY A 21 3.70 6.97 -9.33
C GLY A 21 2.57 6.27 -8.57
N GLN A 22 2.52 4.94 -8.58
CA GLN A 22 1.52 4.17 -7.83
C GLN A 22 1.73 4.26 -6.32
N LEU A 23 2.97 4.17 -5.85
CA LEU A 23 3.28 4.35 -4.44
C LEU A 23 2.99 5.77 -3.96
N ASP A 24 3.31 6.79 -4.76
CA ASP A 24 2.99 8.17 -4.41
C ASP A 24 1.47 8.36 -4.29
N TYR A 25 0.72 7.83 -5.26
CA TYR A 25 -0.75 7.79 -5.19
C TYR A 25 -1.26 7.10 -3.93
N ILE A 26 -0.76 5.91 -3.58
CA ILE A 26 -1.17 5.18 -2.36
C ILE A 26 -0.84 6.00 -1.10
N ASN A 27 0.37 6.57 -1.02
CA ASN A 27 0.80 7.36 0.12
C ASN A 27 -0.08 8.61 0.30
N SER A 28 -0.39 9.32 -0.79
CA SER A 28 -1.26 10.51 -0.75
C SER A 28 -2.74 10.15 -0.53
N TYR A 29 -3.25 9.10 -1.17
CA TYR A 29 -4.64 8.68 -1.08
C TYR A 29 -5.00 8.24 0.35
N TYR A 30 -4.13 7.44 0.99
CA TYR A 30 -4.33 7.02 2.38
C TYR A 30 -3.67 7.96 3.41
N GLN A 31 -3.01 9.04 2.96
CA GLN A 31 -2.32 10.02 3.78
C GLN A 31 -1.37 9.37 4.81
N LEU A 32 -0.62 8.35 4.37
CA LEU A 32 0.25 7.57 5.25
C LEU A 32 1.29 8.45 5.97
N PRO A 33 1.98 9.38 5.28
CA PRO A 33 2.98 10.23 5.93
C PRO A 33 2.35 11.20 6.93
N GLU A 34 1.24 11.85 6.57
CA GLU A 34 0.62 12.87 7.40
C GLU A 34 -0.06 12.29 8.64
N ARG A 35 -0.67 11.10 8.53
CA ARG A 35 -1.48 10.52 9.61
C ARG A 35 -0.69 9.61 10.52
N PHE A 36 0.21 8.82 9.94
CA PHE A 36 0.91 7.76 10.65
C PHE A 36 2.42 8.01 10.70
N GLY A 37 2.94 9.05 10.03
CA GLY A 37 4.38 9.32 9.98
C GLY A 37 5.16 8.23 9.23
N VAL A 38 4.50 7.45 8.37
CA VAL A 38 5.12 6.37 7.60
C VAL A 38 4.90 6.54 6.11
N ARG A 39 5.81 6.00 5.30
CA ARG A 39 5.70 6.01 3.85
C ARG A 39 5.82 4.59 3.33
N ALA A 40 4.85 4.13 2.55
CA ALA A 40 4.97 2.91 1.80
C ALA A 40 6.01 3.10 0.68
N ALA A 41 6.97 2.19 0.60
CA ALA A 41 8.03 2.18 -0.40
C ALA A 41 8.36 0.74 -0.81
N ILE A 42 8.79 0.52 -2.06
CA ILE A 42 9.33 -0.79 -2.47
C ILE A 42 10.56 -1.10 -1.60
N GLY A 43 10.66 -2.34 -1.12
CA GLY A 43 11.64 -2.78 -0.13
C GLY A 43 11.30 -2.37 1.31
N GLY A 44 10.19 -1.67 1.53
CA GLY A 44 9.71 -1.32 2.86
C GLY A 44 9.21 -2.54 3.60
N ARG A 45 9.65 -2.71 4.86
CA ARG A 45 9.19 -3.79 5.74
C ARG A 45 7.76 -3.51 6.20
N VAL A 46 6.92 -4.53 6.11
CA VAL A 46 5.53 -4.49 6.53
C VAL A 46 5.21 -5.72 7.36
N ARG A 47 4.21 -5.58 8.24
CA ARG A 47 3.67 -6.67 9.01
C ARG A 47 2.17 -6.72 8.79
N HIS A 48 1.71 -7.79 8.17
CA HIS A 48 0.30 -8.12 8.04
C HIS A 48 -0.11 -9.08 9.17
N THR A 49 -1.41 -9.26 9.40
CA THR A 49 -1.90 -10.28 10.36
C THR A 49 -1.35 -11.67 10.07
N ASP A 50 -1.13 -11.99 8.79
CA ASP A 50 -0.61 -13.28 8.34
C ASP A 50 0.90 -13.45 8.56
N GLY A 51 1.64 -12.37 8.84
CA GLY A 51 3.09 -12.41 9.01
C GLY A 51 3.81 -11.11 8.61
N GLU A 52 5.12 -11.08 8.88
CA GLU A 52 6.02 -10.03 8.41
C GLU A 52 6.47 -10.27 6.97
N GLY A 53 6.88 -9.22 6.28
CA GLY A 53 7.34 -9.28 4.91
C GLY A 53 7.81 -7.93 4.38
N GLU A 54 7.88 -7.83 3.06
CA GLU A 54 8.30 -6.61 2.37
C GLU A 54 7.41 -6.28 1.17
N ILE A 55 7.34 -5.00 0.84
CA ILE A 55 6.63 -4.52 -0.35
C ILE A 55 7.53 -4.73 -1.56
N VAL A 56 7.16 -5.63 -2.46
CA VAL A 56 7.96 -5.93 -3.67
C VAL A 56 7.45 -5.19 -4.91
N ASP A 57 6.16 -4.86 -4.97
CA ASP A 57 5.56 -4.16 -6.10
C ASP A 57 4.20 -3.54 -5.70
N THR A 58 3.57 -2.84 -6.64
CA THR A 58 2.21 -2.30 -6.53
C THR A 58 1.31 -2.90 -7.61
N ALA A 59 0.04 -3.12 -7.26
CA ALA A 59 -1.01 -3.58 -8.18
C ALA A 59 -2.17 -2.58 -8.15
N GLY A 60 -2.03 -1.47 -8.87
CA GLY A 60 -2.98 -0.36 -8.84
C GLY A 60 -2.96 0.34 -7.47
N GLN A 61 -4.07 0.28 -6.74
CA GLN A 61 -4.22 0.85 -5.38
C GLN A 61 -3.79 -0.13 -4.26
N TYR A 62 -3.37 -1.35 -4.61
CA TYR A 62 -2.96 -2.38 -3.67
C TYR A 62 -1.43 -2.57 -3.66
N LEU A 63 -0.92 -3.11 -2.56
CA LEU A 63 0.48 -3.48 -2.40
C LEU A 63 0.66 -4.97 -2.67
N ARG A 64 1.74 -5.34 -3.37
CA ARG A 64 2.22 -6.71 -3.47
C ARG A 64 3.27 -6.91 -2.40
N LEU A 65 3.00 -7.82 -1.47
CA LEU A 65 3.83 -8.11 -0.32
C LEU A 65 4.43 -9.51 -0.47
N LEU A 66 5.74 -9.65 -0.33
CA LEU A 66 6.36 -10.94 -0.15
C LEU A 66 6.51 -11.19 1.35
N LEU A 67 5.74 -12.14 1.89
CA LEU A 67 5.83 -12.52 3.30
C LEU A 67 7.09 -13.35 3.55
N ASP A 68 7.67 -13.21 4.73
CA ASP A 68 8.86 -13.96 5.11
C ASP A 68 8.56 -15.47 5.08
N GLY A 69 9.34 -16.22 4.31
CA GLY A 69 9.14 -17.66 4.11
C GLY A 69 8.10 -18.03 3.05
N ALA A 70 7.45 -17.07 2.40
CA ALA A 70 6.61 -17.30 1.24
C ALA A 70 7.43 -17.27 -0.06
N THR A 71 7.02 -18.07 -1.05
CA THR A 71 7.62 -18.07 -2.39
C THR A 71 6.93 -17.08 -3.33
N GLU A 72 5.67 -16.74 -3.06
CA GLU A 72 4.85 -15.90 -3.93
C GLU A 72 4.35 -14.64 -3.21
N PRO A 73 4.32 -13.48 -3.89
CA PRO A 73 3.82 -12.26 -3.31
C PRO A 73 2.28 -12.24 -3.27
N VAL A 74 1.74 -11.75 -2.16
CA VAL A 74 0.30 -11.58 -1.92
C VAL A 74 -0.13 -10.13 -2.13
N ILE A 75 -1.32 -9.93 -2.72
CA ILE A 75 -1.90 -8.60 -2.88
C ILE A 75 -2.67 -8.23 -1.61
N ARG A 76 -2.38 -7.06 -1.04
CA ARG A 76 -3.00 -6.55 0.19
C ARG A 76 -3.27 -5.04 0.10
N HIS A 77 -4.26 -4.59 0.85
CA HIS A 77 -4.63 -3.18 0.93
C HIS A 77 -3.65 -2.42 1.83
N ALA A 78 -3.29 -1.19 1.47
CA ALA A 78 -2.27 -0.39 2.16
C ALA A 78 -2.66 0.10 3.57
N THR A 79 -3.88 -0.16 4.02
CA THR A 79 -4.35 0.23 5.37
C THR A 79 -5.12 -0.87 6.08
N ALA A 80 -5.34 -2.02 5.44
CA ALA A 80 -6.10 -3.11 6.05
C ALA A 80 -5.15 -4.06 6.77
N ASN A 81 -5.18 -4.03 8.11
CA ASN A 81 -4.44 -4.96 8.96
C ASN A 81 -2.94 -4.99 8.66
N ILE A 82 -2.37 -3.84 8.28
CA ILE A 82 -0.98 -3.70 7.93
C ILE A 82 -0.30 -2.72 8.89
N ALA A 83 0.89 -3.09 9.34
CA ALA A 83 1.82 -2.19 10.01
C ALA A 83 3.03 -1.95 9.13
N TYR A 84 3.53 -0.73 9.16
CA TYR A 84 4.73 -0.32 8.43
C TYR A 84 5.88 -0.18 9.42
N TRP A 85 7.06 -0.68 9.03
CA TRP A 85 8.26 -0.41 9.79
C TRP A 85 8.70 1.03 9.59
N SER A 86 8.92 1.74 10.69
CA SER A 86 9.52 3.06 10.73
C SER A 86 10.80 3.01 11.58
N PRO A 87 11.93 3.57 11.11
CA PRO A 87 13.15 3.64 11.92
C PRO A 87 12.99 4.54 13.16
N THR A 88 12.02 5.47 13.16
CA THR A 88 11.80 6.42 14.26
C THR A 88 10.77 5.94 15.28
N ALA A 89 9.79 5.14 14.84
CA ALA A 89 8.65 4.73 15.68
C ALA A 89 8.51 3.19 15.82
N GLY A 90 9.32 2.40 15.11
CA GLY A 90 9.14 0.96 15.00
C GLY A 90 7.94 0.60 14.13
N TRP A 91 7.22 -0.46 14.49
CA TRP A 91 6.02 -0.90 13.76
C TRP A 91 4.84 0.04 14.01
N VAL A 92 4.40 0.74 12.96
CA VAL A 92 3.25 1.64 13.00
C VAL A 92 2.06 0.99 12.30
N GLN A 93 1.01 0.69 13.07
CA GLN A 93 -0.22 0.13 12.52
C GLN A 93 -0.95 1.19 11.70
N ALA A 94 -1.16 0.91 10.41
CA ALA A 94 -2.12 1.67 9.62
C ALA A 94 -3.53 1.22 10.03
N ALA A 95 -4.29 2.13 10.63
CA ALA A 95 -5.70 1.89 10.88
C ALA A 95 -6.47 1.98 9.56
N ARG A 96 -7.44 1.08 9.34
CA ARG A 96 -8.34 1.21 8.19
C ARG A 96 -9.02 2.56 8.25
N LEU A 97 -8.92 3.31 7.17
CA LEU A 97 -9.78 4.45 6.96
C LEU A 97 -11.21 3.93 6.69
N PRO A 98 -12.25 4.55 7.26
CA PRO A 98 -13.56 4.47 6.63
C PRO A 98 -13.37 5.01 5.20
N ASP A 99 -13.84 4.27 4.20
CA ASP A 99 -13.78 4.71 2.81
C ASP A 99 -14.32 6.15 2.73
N PRO A 100 -13.55 7.12 2.20
CA PRO A 100 -14.07 8.48 2.03
C PRO A 100 -15.31 8.50 1.11
N CYS A 101 -15.46 7.50 0.22
CA CYS A 101 -16.68 7.25 -0.55
C CYS A 101 -17.85 6.65 0.25
N ALA A 102 -17.59 5.99 1.38
CA ALA A 102 -18.66 5.46 2.24
C ALA A 102 -19.35 6.58 3.05
N THR A 103 -18.75 7.77 3.16
CA THR A 103 -19.33 8.94 3.84
C THR A 103 -20.25 9.79 2.94
N ALA A 104 -20.49 9.39 1.68
CA ALA A 104 -21.46 10.05 0.80
C ALA A 104 -22.88 9.41 0.84
N GLY A 105 -23.14 8.49 1.78
CA GLY A 105 -24.36 7.67 1.81
C GLY A 105 -25.22 7.73 3.07
N ALA A 106 -24.97 8.67 3.99
CA ALA A 106 -25.90 8.89 5.11
C ALA A 106 -26.86 10.04 4.75
N PRO A 107 -28.09 9.77 4.27
CA PRO A 107 -29.10 10.80 4.21
C PRO A 107 -29.41 11.28 5.64
N HIS A 108 -29.15 12.56 5.83
CA HIS A 108 -29.94 13.50 6.62
C HIS A 108 -31.40 13.03 6.81
N SER A 109 -31.68 12.38 7.93
CA SER A 109 -33.03 12.38 8.49
C SER A 109 -33.09 13.48 9.55
N THR A 110 -33.34 14.70 9.06
CA THR A 110 -33.96 15.78 9.81
C THR A 110 -35.42 15.41 10.09
N GLY A 111 -35.86 15.58 11.34
CA GLY A 111 -37.28 15.50 11.71
C GLY A 111 -37.43 14.98 13.15
N ALA A 112 -37.33 15.81 14.17
CA ALA A 112 -38.41 16.69 14.66
C ALA A 112 -39.64 15.92 15.17
N SER A 113 -39.76 15.93 16.50
CA SER A 113 -40.99 15.96 17.32
C SER A 113 -42.21 15.14 16.89
N ARG A 114 -42.68 14.26 17.79
CA ARG A 114 -43.68 14.62 18.82
C ARG A 114 -43.78 13.56 19.91
#